data_AF-A0A0L0F386-F1
#
_entry.id   AF-A0A0L0F386-F1
#
_cell.length_a   1.000
_cell.length_b   1.000
_cell.length_c   1.000
_cell.angle_alpha   90.00
_cell.angle_beta   90.00
_cell.angle_gamma   90.00
#
_symmetry.space_group_name_H-M   'P 1'
#
loop_
_entity.id
_entity.type
_entity.pdbx_description
1 polymer ?
#
loop_
_entity_poly.entity_id
_entity_poly.type
_entity_poly.pdbx_seq_one_letter_code
_entity_poly.pdbx_strand_id
1 'polypeptide(L)' 'MTVVTKIARIVSPVDGSVYATRDYSSTTEIDDAVDNASDAFKEWKKTSIEERVSIVE' A
#
# COMPACT_ATOMS: atom_id res chain seq x y z
N MET A 1 -23.35 6.12 0.87
CA MET A 1 -23.02 5.14 -0.19
C MET A 1 -22.27 4.00 0.47
N THR A 2 -22.75 2.77 0.34
CA THR A 2 -22.07 1.59 0.88
C THR A 2 -20.99 1.19 -0.13
N VAL A 3 -19.72 1.29 0.23
CA VAL A 3 -18.62 0.82 -0.61
C VAL A 3 -18.64 -0.71 -0.52
N VAL A 4 -18.94 -1.39 -1.64
CA VAL A 4 -18.83 -2.85 -1.73
C VAL A 4 -17.37 -3.18 -2.01
N THR A 5 -16.62 -3.53 -0.97
CA THR A 5 -15.21 -3.90 -1.08
C THR A 5 -15.10 -5.36 -1.52
N LYS A 6 -14.35 -5.61 -2.59
CA LYS A 6 -13.99 -6.98 -2.98
C LYS A 6 -12.82 -7.44 -2.10
N ILE A 7 -12.87 -8.66 -1.59
CA ILE A 7 -11.83 -9.21 -0.71
C ILE A 7 -10.92 -10.17 -1.50
N ALA A 8 -9.61 -9.93 -1.47
CA ALA A 8 -8.58 -10.84 -1.90
C ALA A 8 -8.35 -11.93 -0.85
N ARG A 9 -8.41 -13.20 -1.24
CA ARG A 9 -8.07 -14.35 -0.39
C ARG A 9 -6.69 -14.87 -0.79
N ILE A 10 -5.74 -14.81 0.13
CA ILE A 10 -4.42 -15.41 -0.03
C ILE A 10 -4.53 -16.84 0.48
N VAL A 11 -4.40 -17.80 -0.43
CA VAL A 11 -4.53 -19.23 -0.13
C VAL A 11 -3.14 -19.85 -0.05
N SER A 12 -2.88 -20.58 1.03
CA SER A 12 -1.65 -21.32 1.25
C SER A 12 -1.50 -22.42 0.20
N PRO A 13 -0.36 -22.51 -0.53
CA PRO A 13 -0.13 -23.60 -1.46
C PRO A 13 0.23 -24.92 -0.76
N VAL A 14 0.52 -24.90 0.55
CA VAL A 14 0.91 -26.09 1.32
C VAL A 14 -0.29 -26.99 1.60
N ASP A 15 -1.44 -26.39 1.91
CA ASP A 15 -2.61 -27.10 2.43
C ASP A 15 -3.95 -26.56 1.91
N GLY A 16 -3.95 -25.53 1.06
CA GLY A 16 -5.17 -24.93 0.52
C GLY A 16 -5.96 -24.10 1.54
N SER A 17 -5.42 -23.86 2.75
CA SER A 17 -6.07 -23.03 3.76
C SER A 17 -6.01 -21.54 3.37
N VAL A 18 -6.94 -20.73 3.90
CA VAL A 18 -6.84 -19.27 3.75
C VAL A 18 -5.78 -18.77 4.72
N TYR A 19 -4.64 -18.35 4.18
CA TYR A 19 -3.55 -17.77 4.94
C TYR A 19 -3.90 -16.35 5.41
N ALA A 20 -4.51 -15.55 4.53
CA ALA A 20 -4.90 -14.18 4.84
C ALA A 20 -6.01 -13.66 3.92
N THR A 21 -6.67 -12.59 4.35
CA THR A 21 -7.60 -11.80 3.53
C THR A 21 -7.19 -10.33 3.51
N ARG A 22 -7.41 -9.66 2.38
CA ARG A 22 -7.17 -8.21 2.22
C ARG A 22 -8.26 -7.59 1.38
N ASP A 23 -8.62 -6.36 1.66
CA ASP A 23 -9.51 -5.61 0.78
C ASP A 23 -8.77 -5.21 -0.50
N TYR A 24 -9.45 -5.27 -1.64
CA TYR A 24 -8.97 -4.63 -2.85
C TYR A 24 -9.23 -3.13 -2.76
N SER A 25 -8.22 -2.33 -3.10
CA SER A 25 -8.38 -0.91 -3.27
C SER A 25 -9.38 -0.60 -4.38
N SER A 26 -10.25 0.36 -4.13
CA SER A 26 -11.08 1.01 -5.13
C SER A 26 -10.24 1.92 -6.04
N THR A 27 -10.80 2.32 -7.19
CA THR A 27 -10.14 3.28 -8.09
C THR A 27 -9.80 4.58 -7.37
N THR A 28 -10.72 5.11 -6.56
CA THR A 28 -10.49 6.34 -5.78
C THR A 28 -9.33 6.19 -4.80
N GLU A 29 -9.24 5.08 -4.06
CA GLU A 29 -8.12 4.86 -3.13
C GLU A 29 -6.78 4.72 -3.87
N ILE A 30 -6.79 4.19 -5.10
CA ILE A 30 -5.59 4.12 -5.94
C ILE A 30 -5.17 5.50 -6.40
N ASP A 31 -6.10 6.32 -6.89
CA ASP A 31 -5.82 7.69 -7.32
C ASP A 31 -5.30 8.54 -6.15
N ASP A 32 -5.96 8.45 -4.99
CA ASP A 32 -5.54 9.13 -3.76
C ASP A 32 -4.13 8.68 -3.33
N ALA A 33 -3.79 7.40 -3.45
CA ALA A 33 -2.46 6.90 -3.12
C ALA A 33 -1.37 7.49 -4.04
N VAL A 34 -1.67 7.67 -5.33
CA VAL A 34 -0.75 8.28 -6.30
C VAL A 34 -0.57 9.77 -5.99
N ASP A 35 -1.64 10.49 -5.70
CA ASP A 35 -1.59 11.91 -5.34
C ASP A 35 -0.79 12.12 -4.04
N ASN A 36 -1.06 11.32 -3.02
CA ASN A 36 -0.32 11.35 -1.75
C ASN A 36 1.17 11.05 -1.95
N ALA A 37 1.51 10.09 -2.82
CA ALA A 37 2.92 9.79 -3.13
C ALA A 37 3.62 10.96 -3.84
N SER A 38 2.94 11.60 -4.80
CA SER A 38 3.44 12.78 -5.51
C SER A 38 3.70 13.95 -4.56
N ASP A 39 2.79 14.17 -3.61
CA ASP A 39 2.92 15.22 -2.60
C ASP A 39 4.04 14.93 -1.61
N ALA A 40 4.12 13.71 -1.07
CA ALA A 40 5.18 13.30 -0.16
C ALA A 40 6.58 13.40 -0.80
N PHE A 41 6.69 13.10 -2.10
CA PHE A 41 7.96 13.19 -2.83
C PHE A 41 8.55 14.60 -2.83
N LYS A 42 7.72 15.66 -2.80
CA LYS A 42 8.20 17.06 -2.80
C LYS A 42 9.10 17.36 -1.60
N GLU A 43 8.78 16.79 -0.45
CA GLU A 43 9.61 16.93 0.76
C GLU A 43 10.66 15.83 0.86
N TRP A 44 10.31 14.57 0.58
CA TRP A 44 11.25 13.45 0.65
C TRP A 44 12.49 13.64 -0.23
N LYS A 45 12.35 14.26 -1.40
CA LYS A 45 13.51 14.53 -2.28
C LYS A 45 14.55 15.47 -1.65
N LYS A 46 14.17 16.25 -0.63
CA LYS A 46 15.05 17.17 0.11
C LYS A 46 15.78 16.49 1.27
N THR A 47 15.30 15.32 1.71
CA THR A 47 15.94 14.52 2.76
C THR A 47 17.31 14.06 2.31
N SER A 48 18.33 14.21 3.16
CA SER A 48 19.72 13.81 2.88
C SER A 48 19.84 12.28 2.71
N ILE A 49 20.93 11.81 2.11
CA ILE A 49 21.13 10.36 1.95
C ILE A 49 21.29 9.70 3.31
N GLU A 50 22.03 10.33 4.24
CA GLU A 50 22.26 9.85 5.60
C GLU A 50 20.93 9.66 6.36
N GLU A 51 20.03 10.62 6.27
CA GLU A 51 18.69 10.51 6.87
C GLU A 51 17.86 9.40 6.21
N ARG A 52 17.91 9.24 4.89
CA ARG A 52 17.18 8.15 4.21
C ARG A 52 17.68 6.78 4.63
N VAL A 53 19.00 6.62 4.75
CA VAL A 53 19.65 5.39 5.22
C VAL A 53 19.18 5.05 6.63
N SER A 54 19.14 6.05 7.53
CA SER A 54 18.69 5.84 8.92
C SER A 54 17.24 5.34 9.07
N ILE A 55 16.42 5.46 8.02
CA ILE A 55 15.01 5.00 8.03
C ILE A 55 14.89 3.54 7.56
N VAL A 56 15.83 3.04 6.76
CA VAL A 56 15.73 1.73 6.09
C VAL A 56 16.70 0.67 6.63
N GLU A 57 17.74 1.08 7.35
CA GLU A 57 18.69 0.20 8.05
C GLU A 57 18.28 -0.07 9.50
#